data_AF-A0A9W8UD90-F1
#
_entry.id   AF-A0A9W8UD90-F1
#
_cell.length_a   1.000
_cell.length_b   1.000
_cell.length_c   1.000
_cell.angle_alpha   90.00
_cell.angle_beta   90.00
_cell.angle_gamma   90.00
#
_symmetry.space_group_name_H-M   'P 1'
#
loop_
_entity.id
_entity.type
_entity.pdbx_description
1 polymer ?
#
loop_
_entity_poly.entity_id
_entity_poly.type
_entity_poly.pdbx_seq_one_letter_code
_entity_poly.pdbx_strand_id
1 'polypeptide(L)' 'MKPNVESGNWKMGGAILNSVPKDDSPSSLDFAGSTLVCIAESVEEVREALSKDIYATSGVWDMDKVQIYPFKAAFRFN' A
#
# COMPACT_ATOMS: atom_id res chain seq x y z
N MET A 1 2.72 7.82 4.53
CA MET A 1 3.24 7.39 3.23
C MET A 1 3.99 8.49 2.50
N LYS A 2 3.63 9.77 2.63
CA LYS A 2 4.29 10.86 1.90
C LYS A 2 5.84 10.87 1.97
N PRO A 3 6.49 10.76 3.16
CA PRO A 3 7.96 10.70 3.23
C PRO A 3 8.55 9.46 2.54
N ASN A 4 7.85 8.35 2.64
CA ASN A 4 8.20 7.07 2.02
C ASN A 4 8.11 7.13 0.49
N VAL A 5 7.09 7.80 -0.06
CA VAL A 5 6.97 8.04 -1.50
C VAL A 5 8.07 8.98 -1.99
N GLU A 6 8.37 10.04 -1.25
CA GLU A 6 9.43 11.01 -1.59
C GLU A 6 10.84 10.40 -1.60
N SER A 7 11.09 9.37 -0.77
CA SER A 7 12.35 8.61 -0.81
C SER A 7 12.59 7.89 -2.15
N GLY A 8 11.53 7.71 -2.96
CA GLY A 8 11.56 6.94 -4.19
C GLY A 8 11.53 5.42 -4.00
N ASN A 9 11.59 4.90 -2.76
CA ASN A 9 11.57 3.45 -2.52
C ASN A 9 10.18 2.82 -2.68
N TRP A 10 9.11 3.59 -2.57
CA TRP A 10 7.74 3.12 -2.75
C TRP A 10 7.30 3.35 -4.19
N LYS A 11 7.33 2.28 -4.98
CA LYS A 11 7.25 2.31 -6.45
C LYS A 11 5.82 2.35 -6.99
N MET A 12 4.86 1.84 -6.22
CA MET A 12 3.44 1.85 -6.56
C MET A 12 2.61 1.80 -5.28
N GLY A 13 1.48 2.49 -5.28
CA GLY A 13 0.45 2.37 -4.25
C GLY A 13 -0.94 2.58 -4.82
N GLY A 14 -1.94 1.91 -4.25
CA GLY A 14 -3.32 2.03 -4.70
C GLY A 14 -4.32 1.36 -3.77
N ALA A 15 -5.60 1.57 -4.05
CA ALA A 15 -6.69 0.88 -3.37
C ALA A 15 -6.91 -0.51 -3.99
N ILE A 16 -7.19 -1.49 -3.13
CA ILE A 16 -7.87 -2.71 -3.55
C ILE A 16 -9.35 -2.42 -3.41
N LEU A 17 -10.15 -2.74 -4.44
CA LEU A 17 -11.59 -2.50 -4.45
C LEU A 17 -12.36 -3.82 -4.49
N ASN A 18 -13.51 -3.88 -3.81
CA ASN A 18 -14.40 -5.06 -3.84
C ASN A 18 -15.04 -5.26 -5.22
N SER A 19 -15.22 -4.18 -5.98
CA SER A 19 -15.81 -4.18 -7.31
C SER A 19 -15.16 -3.16 -8.23
N VAL A 20 -15.27 -3.37 -9.55
CA VAL A 20 -14.82 -2.39 -10.55
C VAL A 20 -15.64 -1.10 -10.36
N PRO A 21 -14.99 0.05 -10.11
CA PRO A 21 -15.70 1.29 -9.88
C PRO A 21 -16.32 1.81 -11.18
N LYS A 22 -17.42 2.56 -11.07
CA LYS A 22 -18.06 3.21 -12.21
C LYS A 22 -17.20 4.35 -12.79
N ASP A 23 -16.56 5.09 -11.91
CA ASP A 23 -15.71 6.25 -12.19
C ASP A 23 -14.71 6.46 -11.03
N ASP A 24 -13.84 7.46 -11.17
CA ASP A 24 -12.81 7.78 -10.18
C ASP A 24 -13.31 8.64 -9.01
N SER A 25 -14.63 8.88 -8.90
CA SER A 25 -15.14 9.63 -7.75
C SER A 25 -14.98 8.81 -6.46
N PRO A 26 -14.62 9.44 -5.32
CA PRO A 26 -14.42 8.71 -4.07
C PRO A 26 -15.64 7.88 -3.62
N SER A 27 -16.85 8.33 -3.96
CA SER A 27 -18.10 7.60 -3.69
C SER A 27 -18.28 6.32 -4.50
N SER A 28 -17.60 6.20 -5.65
CA SER A 28 -17.63 5.01 -6.51
C SER A 28 -16.59 3.95 -6.11
N LEU A 29 -15.69 4.28 -5.18
CA LEU A 29 -14.60 3.40 -4.74
C LEU A 29 -15.03 2.56 -3.54
N ASP A 30 -15.46 1.32 -3.78
CA ASP A 30 -15.75 0.34 -2.72
C ASP A 30 -14.44 -0.28 -2.22
N PHE A 31 -13.84 0.33 -1.20
CA PHE A 31 -12.53 -0.05 -0.66
C PHE A 31 -12.54 -1.42 0.05
N ALA A 32 -11.68 -2.32 -0.42
CA ALA A 32 -11.35 -3.59 0.23
C ALA A 32 -10.00 -3.54 0.99
N GLY A 33 -9.14 -2.56 0.68
CA GLY A 33 -7.84 -2.41 1.33
C GLY A 33 -6.87 -1.57 0.51
N SER A 34 -5.57 -1.79 0.73
CA SER A 34 -4.50 -1.07 0.04
C SER A 34 -3.48 -2.06 -0.52
N THR A 35 -2.89 -1.70 -1.65
CA THR A 35 -1.76 -2.41 -2.27
C THR A 35 -0.58 -1.47 -2.39
N LEU A 36 0.62 -2.00 -2.13
CA LEU A 36 1.87 -1.25 -2.15
C LEU A 36 2.97 -2.13 -2.72
N VAL A 37 3.83 -1.55 -3.55
CA VAL A 37 5.09 -2.17 -3.99
C VAL A 37 6.22 -1.25 -3.59
N CYS A 38 7.17 -1.77 -2.80
CA CYS A 38 8.31 -1.00 -2.30
C CYS A 38 9.62 -1.79 -2.41
N ILE A 39 10.72 -1.07 -2.28
CA ILE A 39 12.06 -1.63 -2.07
C ILE A 39 12.36 -1.50 -0.59
N ALA A 40 12.72 -2.62 0.04
CA ALA A 40 13.13 -2.72 1.44
C ALA A 40 14.11 -3.89 1.60
N GLU A 41 14.88 -3.87 2.68
CA GLU A 41 15.86 -4.91 3.01
C GLU A 41 15.24 -6.09 3.77
N SER A 42 14.07 -5.89 4.39
CA SER A 42 13.38 -6.91 5.20
C SER A 42 11.87 -6.69 5.30
N VAL A 43 11.13 -7.72 5.72
CA VAL A 43 9.69 -7.61 6.01
C VAL A 43 9.45 -6.71 7.23
N GLU A 44 10.35 -6.76 8.20
CA GLU A 44 10.33 -5.98 9.44
C GLU A 44 10.42 -4.49 9.15
N GLU A 45 11.32 -4.07 8.25
CA GLU A 45 11.44 -2.68 7.79
C GLU A 45 10.12 -2.19 7.16
N VAL A 46 9.51 -3.01 6.30
CA VAL A 46 8.21 -2.67 5.69
C VAL A 46 7.14 -2.54 6.78
N ARG A 47 7.08 -3.48 7.73
CA ARG A 47 6.09 -3.48 8.81
C ARG A 47 6.25 -2.27 9.72
N GLU A 48 7.49 -1.88 10.04
CA GLU A 48 7.79 -0.67 10.81
C GLU A 48 7.34 0.58 10.05
N ALA A 49 7.68 0.69 8.76
CA ALA A 49 7.29 1.80 7.92
C ALA A 49 5.75 1.96 7.82
N LEU A 50 5.03 0.84 7.69
CA LEU A 50 3.56 0.83 7.68
C LEU A 50 2.96 1.20 9.04
N SER A 51 3.54 0.73 10.16
CA SER A 51 3.04 1.01 11.51
C SER A 51 3.03 2.50 11.87
N LYS A 52 3.90 3.29 11.22
CA LYS A 52 3.99 4.75 11.38
C LYS A 52 3.05 5.52 10.45
N ASP A 53 2.33 4.84 9.56
CA ASP A 53 1.42 5.50 8.63
C ASP A 53 0.15 6.00 9.32
N ILE A 54 -0.49 7.02 8.74
CA ILE A 54 -1.77 7.50 9.24
C ILE A 54 -2.84 6.42 9.19
N TYR A 55 -2.87 5.55 8.17
CA TYR A 55 -3.84 4.46 8.10
C TYR A 55 -3.62 3.41 9.19
N ALA A 56 -2.37 3.14 9.60
CA ALA A 56 -2.13 2.30 10.76
C ALA A 56 -2.49 3.01 12.07
N THR A 57 -1.97 4.22 12.29
CA THR A 57 -2.15 4.96 13.55
C THR A 57 -3.57 5.46 13.80
N SER A 58 -4.39 5.60 12.75
CA SER A 58 -5.82 5.91 12.84
C SER A 58 -6.73 4.67 12.86
N GLY A 59 -6.17 3.46 12.81
CA GLY A 59 -6.92 2.20 12.88
C GLY A 59 -7.64 1.80 11.59
N VAL A 60 -7.32 2.43 10.45
CA VAL A 60 -7.83 2.03 9.12
C VAL A 60 -7.22 0.70 8.68
N TRP A 61 -5.92 0.51 8.90
CA TRP A 61 -5.23 -0.74 8.63
C TRP A 61 -5.14 -1.62 9.87
N ASP A 62 -5.61 -2.85 9.73
CA ASP A 62 -5.37 -3.92 10.69
C ASP A 62 -3.96 -4.50 10.47
N MET A 63 -3.00 -4.05 11.28
CA MET A 63 -1.60 -4.45 11.17
C MET A 63 -1.39 -5.94 11.46
N ASP A 64 -2.29 -6.60 12.20
CA ASP A 64 -2.21 -8.05 12.45
C ASP A 64 -2.63 -8.87 11.23
N LYS A 65 -3.43 -8.28 10.33
CA LYS A 65 -3.88 -8.89 9.08
C LYS A 65 -3.07 -8.48 7.85
N VAL A 66 -2.12 -7.55 7.98
CA VAL A 66 -1.31 -7.11 6.82
C VAL A 66 -0.50 -8.29 6.27
N GLN A 67 -0.48 -8.41 4.95
CA GLN A 67 0.26 -9.45 4.25
C GLN A 67 1.40 -8.81 3.46
N ILE A 68 2.62 -9.34 3.64
CA ILE A 68 3.83 -8.82 3.01
C ILE A 68 4.55 -10.00 2.35
N TYR A 69 4.84 -9.86 1.06
CA TYR A 69 5.45 -10.93 0.26
C TYR A 69 6.64 -10.39 -0.54
N PRO A 70 7.73 -11.17 -0.69
CA PRO A 70 8.75 -10.88 -1.68
C PRO A 70 8.13 -10.88 -3.08
N PHE A 71 8.38 -9.81 -3.85
CA PHE A 71 7.80 -9.63 -5.18
C PHE A 71 8.89 -9.38 -6.21
N LYS A 72 8.86 -10.12 -7.32
CA LYS A 72 9.73 -9.91 -8.48
C LYS A 72 8.85 -9.60 -9.70
N ALA A 73 8.84 -8.34 -10.09
CA ALA A 73 8.07 -7.89 -11.24
C ALA A 73 8.65 -8.44 -12.56
N ALA A 74 7.81 -8.98 -13.43
CA ALA A 74 8.19 -9.36 -14.79
C ALA A 74 8.33 -8.13 -15.70
N PHE A 75 7.53 -7.09 -15.45
CA PHE A 75 7.57 -5.80 -16.13
C PHE A 75 7.32 -4.69 -15.11
N ARG A 76 7.98 -3.54 -15.30
CA ARG A 76 7.73 -2.30 -14.57
C ARG A 76 8.02 -1.14 -15.50
N PHE A 77 7.01 -0.32 -15.77
CA PHE A 77 7.17 0.88 -16.59
C PHE A 77 7.70 2.03 -15.73
N ASN A 78 8.41 2.97 -16.38
CA ASN A 78 8.92 4.19 -15.75
C ASN A 78 7.90 5.32 -15.88
#